data_AF-A0A849HUP0-F1
#
_entry.id   AF-A0A849HUP0-F1
#
_cell.length_a   1.000
_cell.length_b   1.000
_cell.length_c   1.000
_cell.angle_alpha   90.00
_cell.angle_beta   90.00
_cell.angle_gamma   90.00
#
_symmetry.space_group_name_H-M   'P 1'
#
loop_
_entity.id
_entity.type
_entity.pdbx_description
1 polymer ?
#
loop_
_entity_poly.entity_id
_entity_poly.type
_entity_poly.pdbx_seq_one_letter_code
_entity_poly.pdbx_strand_id
1 'polypeptide(L)'
;MNLALRPGQLSVPPDGRQSDAALAVCTGARRLLAGLGYASVTELTLASGRRADIIALGPDGCVWIVEVKSSLADFRADGKWPEYRDLCDRFFFAVSGTFPCRVLPDEAGLIVADGYGAAMVREAPEHRMAGARRKAVTLRFAHAAANRHHMLVDPAGAAGWMD
;
A
#
# COMPACT_ATOMS: atom_id res chain seq x y z
N MET A 1 -27.63 -1.48 -14.18
CA MET A 1 -27.32 -0.06 -14.48
C MET A 1 -25.84 0.13 -14.16
N ASN A 2 -24.98 0.20 -15.19
CA ASN A 2 -23.53 0.19 -15.00
C ASN A 2 -23.05 1.61 -14.67
N LEU A 3 -22.79 1.91 -13.40
CA LEU A 3 -22.11 3.15 -13.01
C LEU A 3 -20.63 3.01 -13.40
N ALA A 4 -20.32 3.26 -14.67
CA ALA A 4 -18.95 3.52 -15.08
C ALA A 4 -18.51 4.84 -14.42
N LEU A 5 -17.75 4.75 -13.33
CA LEU A 5 -17.12 5.89 -12.67
C LEU A 5 -16.25 6.61 -13.70
N ARG A 6 -16.51 7.91 -13.93
CA ARG A 6 -15.64 8.74 -14.77
C ARG A 6 -14.33 9.02 -14.01
N PRO A 7 -13.17 8.98 -14.67
CA PRO A 7 -11.92 9.47 -14.09
C PRO A 7 -12.12 10.90 -13.55
N GLY A 8 -11.80 11.13 -12.28
CA GLY A 8 -11.87 12.46 -11.64
C GLY A 8 -13.16 12.78 -10.86
N GLN A 9 -14.15 11.88 -10.84
CA GLN A 9 -15.39 12.11 -10.07
C GLN A 9 -15.25 11.86 -8.56
N LEU A 10 -14.17 11.19 -8.16
CA LEU A 10 -13.83 10.87 -6.77
C LEU A 10 -12.41 11.34 -6.49
N SER A 11 -12.25 12.37 -5.65
CA SER A 11 -10.94 12.83 -5.18
C SER A 11 -10.71 12.35 -3.75
N VAL A 12 -9.56 11.73 -3.52
CA VAL A 12 -9.08 11.48 -2.16
C VAL A 12 -8.38 12.76 -1.70
N PRO A 13 -8.71 13.31 -0.51
CA PRO A 13 -8.00 14.46 0.02
C PRO A 13 -6.49 14.19 0.07
N PRO A 14 -5.63 15.12 -0.36
CA PRO A 14 -4.19 14.94 -0.28
C PRO A 14 -3.76 14.76 1.19
N ASP A 15 -2.96 13.71 1.46
CA ASP A 15 -2.38 13.51 2.78
C ASP A 15 -1.20 14.49 2.96
N GLY A 16 -1.43 15.58 3.69
CA GLY A 16 -0.45 16.64 3.92
C GLY A 16 0.79 16.21 4.73
N ARG A 17 0.91 14.92 5.08
CA ARG A 17 2.07 14.33 5.77
C ARG A 17 3.08 13.68 4.82
N GLN A 18 2.76 13.51 3.53
CA GLN A 18 3.66 12.91 2.55
C GLN A 18 4.40 13.99 1.74
N SER A 19 5.69 13.77 1.50
CA SER A 19 6.46 14.57 0.55
C SER A 19 5.98 14.31 -0.88
N ASP A 20 6.17 15.26 -1.80
CA ASP A 20 5.85 15.06 -3.23
C ASP A 20 6.57 13.83 -3.80
N ALA A 21 7.80 13.57 -3.34
CA ALA A 21 8.56 12.39 -3.71
C ALA A 21 7.91 11.09 -3.20
N ALA A 22 7.45 11.05 -1.95
CA ALA A 22 6.73 9.90 -1.40
C ALA A 22 5.43 9.64 -2.17
N LEU A 23 4.66 10.70 -2.47
CA LEU A 23 3.42 10.61 -3.22
C LEU A 23 3.65 10.07 -4.64
N ALA A 24 4.69 10.55 -5.33
CA ALA A 24 5.09 10.06 -6.64
C ALA A 24 5.42 8.56 -6.60
N VAL A 25 6.32 8.14 -5.70
CA VAL A 25 6.71 6.72 -5.55
C VAL A 25 5.50 5.84 -5.22
N CYS A 26 4.65 6.28 -4.29
CA CYS A 26 3.41 5.57 -3.93
C CYS A 26 2.48 5.41 -5.14
N THR A 27 2.32 6.48 -5.94
CA THR A 27 1.48 6.47 -7.14
C THR A 27 1.98 5.46 -8.17
N GLY A 28 3.28 5.48 -8.48
CA GLY A 28 3.88 4.54 -9.42
C GLY A 28 3.78 3.09 -8.96
N ALA A 29 4.11 2.82 -7.69
CA ALA A 29 4.03 1.49 -7.10
C ALA A 29 2.59 0.94 -7.17
N ARG A 30 1.58 1.76 -6.87
CA ARG A 30 0.17 1.35 -6.96
C ARG A 30 -0.29 1.07 -8.39
N ARG A 31 0.23 1.81 -9.39
CA ARG A 31 -0.03 1.52 -10.81
C ARG A 31 0.57 0.18 -11.24
N LEU A 32 1.79 -0.12 -10.81
CA LEU A 32 2.41 -1.44 -11.03
C LEU A 32 1.57 -2.54 -10.40
N LEU A 33 1.19 -2.40 -9.13
CA LEU A 33 0.33 -3.38 -8.44
C LEU A 33 -0.99 -3.61 -9.20
N ALA A 34 -1.65 -2.54 -9.65
CA ALA A 34 -2.86 -2.65 -10.46
C ALA A 34 -2.62 -3.38 -11.79
N GLY A 35 -1.49 -3.11 -12.46
CA GLY A 35 -1.07 -3.82 -13.67
C GLY A 35 -0.80 -5.31 -13.45
N LEU A 36 -0.41 -5.70 -12.23
CA LEU A 36 -0.25 -7.09 -11.79
C LEU A 36 -1.57 -7.73 -11.30
N GLY A 37 -2.70 -7.01 -11.35
CA GLY A 37 -4.01 -7.50 -10.91
C GLY A 37 -4.26 -7.40 -9.40
N TYR A 38 -3.43 -6.66 -8.66
CA TYR A 38 -3.62 -6.44 -7.23
C TYR A 38 -4.52 -5.23 -6.96
N ALA A 39 -5.43 -5.37 -6.00
CA ALA A 39 -6.13 -4.24 -5.39
C ALA A 39 -5.30 -3.67 -4.23
N SER A 40 -5.24 -2.35 -4.06
CA SER A 40 -4.41 -1.72 -3.01
C SER A 40 -5.16 -0.70 -2.15
N VAL A 41 -4.79 -0.66 -0.87
CA VAL A 41 -5.20 0.32 0.14
C VAL A 41 -3.93 0.96 0.71
N THR A 42 -3.89 2.29 0.80
CA THR A 42 -2.77 3.02 1.40
C THR A 42 -2.97 3.28 2.88
N GLU A 43 -1.92 3.53 3.66
CA GLU A 43 -2.04 4.00 5.05
C GLU A 43 -2.94 3.10 5.93
N LEU A 44 -2.83 1.77 5.80
CA LEU A 44 -3.65 0.85 6.58
C LEU A 44 -2.99 0.57 7.93
N THR A 45 -3.60 1.03 9.02
CA THR A 45 -3.21 0.64 10.37
C THR A 45 -3.51 -0.84 10.60
N LEU A 46 -2.49 -1.65 10.86
CA LEU A 46 -2.56 -3.09 11.13
C LEU A 46 -2.91 -3.37 12.60
N ALA A 47 -3.17 -4.64 12.94
CA ALA A 47 -3.51 -5.03 14.31
C ALA A 47 -2.38 -4.78 15.32
N SER A 48 -1.13 -4.70 14.86
CA SER A 48 0.04 -4.33 15.67
C SER A 48 0.09 -2.85 16.05
N GLY A 49 -0.83 -2.02 15.53
CA GLY A 49 -0.78 -0.56 15.66
C GLY A 49 0.20 0.10 14.68
N ARG A 50 1.00 -0.67 13.94
CA ARG A 50 1.82 -0.20 12.82
C ARG A 50 0.93 0.17 11.63
N ARG A 51 1.44 0.97 10.70
CA ARG A 51 0.72 1.40 9.50
C ARG A 51 1.53 0.98 8.28
N ALA A 52 0.91 0.22 7.38
CA ALA A 52 1.51 -0.09 6.09
C ALA A 52 1.22 1.04 5.12
N ASP A 53 2.26 1.54 4.44
CA ASP A 53 2.12 2.62 3.45
C ASP A 53 1.22 2.17 2.30
N ILE A 54 1.46 0.98 1.76
CA ILE A 54 0.60 0.29 0.81
C ILE A 54 0.45 -1.16 1.25
N ILE A 55 -0.79 -1.62 1.32
CA ILE A 55 -1.12 -3.05 1.40
C ILE A 55 -1.90 -3.44 0.14
N ALA A 56 -1.58 -4.58 -0.44
CA ALA A 56 -2.17 -5.07 -1.67
C ALA A 56 -2.70 -6.49 -1.53
N LEU A 57 -3.86 -6.76 -2.12
CA LEU A 57 -4.51 -8.06 -2.15
C LEU A 57 -4.57 -8.58 -3.59
N GLY A 58 -3.94 -9.72 -3.82
CA GLY A 58 -3.93 -10.41 -5.11
C GLY A 58 -5.18 -11.27 -5.34
N PRO A 59 -5.43 -11.68 -6.59
CA PRO A 59 -6.60 -12.51 -6.95
C PRO A 59 -6.59 -13.90 -6.33
N ASP A 60 -5.41 -14.39 -5.93
CA ASP A 60 -5.16 -15.66 -5.24
C ASP A 60 -5.22 -15.54 -3.70
N GLY A 61 -5.49 -14.33 -3.18
CA GLY A 61 -5.49 -14.05 -1.75
C GLY A 61 -4.10 -13.81 -1.14
N CYS A 62 -3.05 -13.69 -1.97
CA CYS A 62 -1.74 -13.22 -1.51
C CYS A 62 -1.83 -11.76 -1.06
N VAL A 63 -1.22 -11.46 0.08
CA VAL A 63 -1.15 -10.11 0.64
C VAL A 63 0.27 -9.59 0.53
N TRP A 64 0.46 -8.44 -0.10
CA TRP A 64 1.76 -7.77 -0.16
C TRP A 64 1.73 -6.50 0.70
N ILE A 65 2.84 -6.21 1.37
CA ILE A 65 3.08 -4.89 1.97
C ILE A 65 4.21 -4.22 1.18
N VAL A 66 4.01 -2.96 0.82
CA VAL A 66 5.00 -2.12 0.15
C VAL A 66 5.21 -0.86 0.99
N GLU A 67 6.42 -0.69 1.51
CA GLU A 67 6.83 0.46 2.30
C GLU A 67 7.53 1.50 1.39
N VAL A 68 7.04 2.74 1.41
CA VAL A 68 7.52 3.83 0.55
C VAL A 68 8.60 4.60 1.27
N LYS A 69 9.83 4.59 0.74
CA LYS A 69 10.94 5.38 1.30
C LYS A 69 11.32 6.48 0.33
N SER A 70 11.05 7.73 0.72
CA SER A 70 11.36 8.91 -0.10
C SER A 70 12.79 9.40 0.08
N SER A 71 13.44 9.01 1.18
CA SER A 71 14.82 9.37 1.50
C SER A 71 15.57 8.26 2.26
N LEU A 72 16.91 8.34 2.25
CA LEU A 72 17.76 7.46 3.06
C LEU A 72 17.50 7.64 4.56
N ALA A 73 17.11 8.85 4.99
CA ALA A 73 16.77 9.11 6.38
C ALA A 73 15.47 8.37 6.78
N ASP A 74 14.46 8.36 5.89
CA ASP A 74 13.20 7.65 6.11
C ASP A 74 13.46 6.15 6.33
N PHE A 75 14.32 5.56 5.48
CA PHE A 75 14.70 4.16 5.62
C PHE A 75 15.44 3.88 6.94
N ARG A 76 16.41 4.72 7.31
CA ARG A 76 17.18 4.53 8.55
C ARG A 76 16.34 4.69 9.81
N ALA A 77 15.26 5.48 9.75
CA ALA A 77 14.32 5.61 10.86
C ALA A 77 13.40 4.38 11.02
N ASP A 78 13.19 3.62 9.95
CA ASP A 78 12.33 2.43 9.95
C ASP A 78 13.09 1.14 10.28
N GLY A 79 13.55 1.04 11.53
CA GLY A 79 14.24 -0.15 12.05
C GLY A 79 13.32 -1.36 12.32
N LYS A 80 12.01 -1.22 12.10
CA LYS A 80 11.00 -2.22 12.49
C LYS A 80 10.31 -2.88 11.31
N TRP A 81 10.76 -2.59 10.09
CA TRP A 81 10.25 -3.20 8.89
C TRP A 81 10.16 -4.74 8.92
N PRO A 82 11.05 -5.52 9.61
CA PRO A 82 10.91 -6.98 9.65
C PRO A 82 9.61 -7.45 10.32
N GLU A 83 9.03 -6.65 11.22
CA GLU A 83 7.75 -6.94 11.90
C GLU A 83 6.59 -7.05 10.89
N TYR A 84 6.68 -6.42 9.72
CA TYR A 84 5.64 -6.49 8.69
C TYR A 84 5.57 -7.83 7.97
N ARG A 85 6.64 -8.64 8.02
CA ARG A 85 6.65 -9.98 7.38
C ARG A 85 5.61 -10.91 7.96
N ASP A 86 5.26 -10.77 9.24
CA ASP A 86 4.20 -11.58 9.85
C ASP A 86 2.79 -11.18 9.38
N LEU A 87 2.68 -10.09 8.63
CA LEU A 87 1.43 -9.45 8.21
C LEU A 87 1.27 -9.39 6.67
N CYS A 88 2.18 -10.02 5.93
CA CYS A 88 2.10 -10.18 4.48
C CYS A 88 2.76 -11.49 4.03
N ASP A 89 2.55 -11.89 2.78
CA ASP A 89 3.25 -13.01 2.16
C ASP A 89 4.54 -12.58 1.46
N ARG A 90 4.59 -11.30 1.06
CA ARG A 90 5.71 -10.66 0.39
C ARG A 90 5.82 -9.21 0.85
N PHE A 91 7.04 -8.81 1.17
CA PHE A 91 7.35 -7.47 1.63
C PHE A 91 8.28 -6.78 0.62
N PHE A 92 7.95 -5.55 0.26
CA PHE A 92 8.70 -4.73 -0.67
C PHE A 92 9.04 -3.37 -0.08
N PHE A 93 10.18 -2.82 -0.48
CA PHE A 93 10.39 -1.38 -0.47
C PHE A 93 10.02 -0.80 -1.84
N ALA A 94 9.39 0.37 -1.85
CA ALA A 94 9.24 1.22 -3.02
C ALA A 94 10.04 2.51 -2.84
N VAL A 95 10.89 2.84 -3.81
CA VAL A 95 11.77 4.01 -3.76
C VAL A 95 11.85 4.72 -5.12
N SER A 96 12.38 5.94 -5.14
CA SER A 96 12.64 6.66 -6.40
C SER A 96 13.83 6.06 -7.16
N GLY A 97 13.93 6.37 -8.45
CA GLY A 97 15.09 5.98 -9.27
C GLY A 97 16.42 6.59 -8.83
N THR A 98 16.40 7.62 -7.99
CA THR A 98 17.59 8.29 -7.43
C THR A 98 17.97 7.75 -6.05
N PHE A 99 17.18 6.85 -5.46
CA PHE A 99 17.45 6.29 -4.14
C PHE A 99 18.66 5.34 -4.18
N PRO A 100 19.56 5.36 -3.19
CA PRO A 100 20.74 4.49 -3.14
C PRO A 100 20.36 3.03 -2.79
N CYS A 101 19.81 2.28 -3.75
CA CYS A 101 19.18 0.98 -3.53
C CYS A 101 20.06 -0.09 -2.86
N ARG A 102 21.39 0.03 -2.94
CA ARG A 102 22.35 -0.90 -2.31
C ARG A 102 22.27 -0.93 -0.78
N VAL A 103 21.65 0.06 -0.16
CA VAL A 103 21.43 0.09 1.30
C VAL A 103 20.24 -0.76 1.75
N LEU A 104 19.37 -1.14 0.82
CA LEU A 104 18.15 -1.88 1.15
C LEU A 104 18.47 -3.37 1.31
N PRO A 105 17.88 -4.03 2.31
CA PRO A 105 18.12 -5.44 2.59
C PRO A 105 17.71 -6.34 1.40
N ASP A 106 18.55 -7.33 1.08
CA ASP A 106 18.32 -8.24 -0.04
C ASP A 106 17.18 -9.22 0.22
N GLU A 107 16.83 -9.45 1.49
CA GLU A 107 15.70 -10.27 1.86
C GLU A 107 14.36 -9.62 1.52
N ALA A 108 14.30 -8.32 1.22
CA ALA A 108 13.08 -7.61 0.80
C ALA A 108 13.03 -7.45 -0.72
N GLY A 109 11.82 -7.49 -1.30
CA GLY A 109 11.62 -7.08 -2.68
C GLY A 109 11.87 -5.59 -2.88
N LEU A 110 12.12 -5.20 -4.13
CA LEU A 110 12.43 -3.82 -4.50
C LEU A 110 11.60 -3.39 -5.70
N ILE A 111 10.86 -2.31 -5.51
CA ILE A 111 10.15 -1.58 -6.55
C ILE A 111 10.81 -0.21 -6.71
N VAL A 112 11.15 0.16 -7.94
CA VAL A 112 11.60 1.50 -8.28
C VAL A 112 10.46 2.20 -9.01
N ALA A 113 10.03 3.35 -8.50
CA ALA A 113 8.80 4.01 -8.92
C ALA A 113 8.95 5.54 -9.03
N ASP A 114 8.06 6.14 -9.79
CA ASP A 114 7.83 7.58 -9.87
C ASP A 114 6.34 7.89 -10.04
N GLY A 115 5.98 9.15 -10.27
CA GLY A 115 4.58 9.57 -10.44
C GLY A 115 3.90 9.03 -11.71
N TYR A 116 4.62 8.35 -12.60
CA TYR A 116 4.13 7.80 -13.87
C TYR A 116 3.91 6.28 -13.78
N GLY A 117 4.85 5.54 -13.18
CA GLY A 117 4.78 4.09 -13.07
C GLY A 117 5.85 3.51 -12.16
N ALA A 118 6.07 2.20 -12.27
CA ALA A 118 7.12 1.52 -11.52
C ALA A 118 7.58 0.24 -12.20
N ALA A 119 8.77 -0.22 -11.80
CA ALA A 119 9.33 -1.50 -12.18
C ALA A 119 9.72 -2.30 -10.92
N MET A 120 9.44 -3.60 -10.94
CA MET A 120 9.93 -4.53 -9.94
C MET A 120 11.36 -4.92 -10.29
N VAL A 121 12.32 -4.43 -9.52
CA VAL A 121 13.76 -4.63 -9.75
C VAL A 121 14.27 -5.86 -9.03
N ARG A 122 13.64 -6.21 -7.89
CA ARG A 122 13.94 -7.43 -7.14
C ARG A 122 12.64 -8.04 -6.65
N GLU A 123 12.43 -9.32 -6.97
CA GLU A 123 11.30 -10.11 -6.48
C GLU A 123 11.43 -10.29 -4.96
N ALA A 124 10.32 -10.18 -4.22
CA ALA A 124 10.34 -10.45 -2.78
C ALA A 124 10.32 -11.97 -2.51
N PRO A 125 11.14 -12.48 -1.57
CA PRO A 125 10.98 -13.84 -1.07
C PRO A 125 9.59 -14.07 -0.46
N GLU A 126 8.97 -15.19 -0.81
CA GLU A 126 7.67 -15.59 -0.28
C GLU A 126 7.79 -16.20 1.12
N HIS A 127 6.92 -15.76 2.02
CA HIS A 127 6.78 -16.30 3.37
C HIS A 127 5.30 -16.32 3.74
N ARG A 128 4.63 -17.44 3.50
CA ARG A 128 3.18 -17.51 3.64
C ARG A 128 2.70 -17.24 5.06
N MET A 129 1.75 -16.33 5.20
CA MET A 129 1.06 -16.13 6.47
C MET A 129 0.26 -17.35 6.89
N ALA A 130 0.21 -17.59 8.20
CA ALA A 130 -0.73 -18.52 8.82
C ALA A 130 -2.18 -18.13 8.48
N GLY A 131 -3.06 -19.13 8.28
CA GLY A 131 -4.43 -18.90 7.80
C GLY A 131 -5.27 -17.96 8.68
N ALA A 132 -5.16 -18.07 10.01
CA ALA A 132 -5.85 -17.17 10.92
C ALA A 132 -5.40 -15.70 10.78
N ARG A 133 -4.09 -15.48 10.59
CA ARG A 133 -3.52 -14.15 10.35
C ARG A 133 -3.98 -13.58 9.02
N ARG A 134 -3.91 -14.38 7.95
CA ARG A 134 -4.42 -14.01 6.62
C ARG A 134 -5.86 -13.54 6.70
N LYS A 135 -6.75 -14.34 7.29
CA LYS A 135 -8.16 -13.97 7.46
C LYS A 135 -8.32 -12.60 8.15
N ALA A 136 -7.60 -12.38 9.25
CA ALA A 136 -7.67 -11.13 9.99
C ALA A 136 -7.20 -9.92 9.15
N VAL A 137 -6.07 -10.06 8.43
CA VAL A 137 -5.52 -9.00 7.56
C VAL A 137 -6.46 -8.71 6.39
N THR A 138 -6.96 -9.75 5.72
CA THR A 138 -7.89 -9.62 4.59
C THR A 138 -9.20 -8.94 5.00
N LEU A 139 -9.80 -9.30 6.14
CA LEU A 139 -11.00 -8.64 6.65
C LEU A 139 -10.75 -7.15 6.93
N ARG A 140 -9.59 -6.83 7.52
CA ARG A 140 -9.21 -5.45 7.81
C ARG A 140 -8.99 -4.62 6.54
N PHE A 141 -8.33 -5.20 5.54
CA PHE A 141 -8.20 -4.63 4.21
C PHE A 141 -9.58 -4.36 3.58
N ALA A 142 -10.46 -5.37 3.59
CA ALA A 142 -11.79 -5.28 2.99
C ALA A 142 -12.64 -4.19 3.65
N HIS A 143 -12.66 -4.12 4.98
CA HIS A 143 -13.39 -3.08 5.71
C HIS A 143 -12.83 -1.69 5.41
N ALA A 144 -11.51 -1.52 5.40
CA ALA A 144 -10.90 -0.23 5.09
C ALA A 144 -11.20 0.22 3.65
N ALA A 145 -11.10 -0.69 2.68
CA ALA A 145 -11.42 -0.42 1.28
C ALA A 145 -12.91 -0.05 1.11
N ALA A 146 -13.81 -0.84 1.69
CA ALA A 146 -15.25 -0.62 1.62
C ALA A 146 -15.67 0.69 2.29
N ASN A 147 -15.12 1.01 3.47
CA ASN A 147 -15.41 2.26 4.17
C ASN A 147 -14.91 3.48 3.40
N ARG A 148 -13.71 3.40 2.80
CA ARG A 148 -13.20 4.47 1.92
C ARG A 148 -14.05 4.64 0.67
N HIS A 149 -14.48 3.54 0.06
CA HIS A 149 -15.42 3.60 -1.05
C HIS A 149 -16.76 4.23 -0.63
N HIS A 150 -17.30 3.86 0.53
CA HIS A 150 -18.52 4.45 1.07
C HIS A 150 -18.36 5.96 1.28
N MET A 151 -17.27 6.41 1.93
CA MET A 151 -16.95 7.83 2.11
C MET A 151 -16.81 8.59 0.79
N LEU A 152 -16.31 7.94 -0.27
CA LEU A 152 -16.18 8.54 -1.59
C LEU A 152 -17.53 8.69 -2.30
N VAL A 153 -18.41 7.69 -2.18
CA VAL A 153 -19.71 7.65 -2.88
C VAL A 153 -20.81 8.38 -2.12
N ASP A 154 -20.81 8.29 -0.80
CA ASP A 154 -21.77 8.91 0.11
C ASP A 154 -21.06 9.46 1.37
N PRO A 155 -20.45 10.65 1.27
CA PRO A 155 -19.79 11.29 2.41
C PRO A 155 -20.74 11.55 3.59
N ALA A 156 -22.02 11.82 3.33
CA ALA A 156 -23.01 12.15 4.35
C ALA A 156 -23.42 10.92 5.17
N GLY A 157 -23.68 9.78 4.51
CA GLY A 157 -23.94 8.51 5.18
C GLY A 157 -22.75 8.03 6.02
N ALA A 158 -21.53 8.32 5.57
CA ALA A 158 -20.32 7.90 6.25
C ALA A 158 -19.94 8.77 7.47
N ALA A 159 -20.40 10.03 7.53
CA ALA A 159 -20.26 10.88 8.70
C ALA A 159 -21.21 10.49 9.86
N GLY A 160 -22.16 9.58 9.60
CA GLY A 160 -23.34 9.38 10.44
C GLY A 160 -24.28 10.57 10.28
N TRP A 161 -25.57 10.31 10.08
CA TRP A 161 -26.58 11.37 10.03
C TRP A 161 -26.61 12.06 11.40
N MET A 162 -26.02 13.25 11.48
CA MET A 162 -26.20 14.16 12.61
C MET A 162 -27.43 15.02 12.32
N ASP A 163 -28.57 14.56 12.82
CA ASP A 163 -29.71 15.38 13.24
C ASP A 163 -30.12 14.91 14.65
#